data_AF-A0A3A2ZXH6-F1
#
_entry.id   AF-A0A3A2ZXH6-F1
#
_cell.length_a   1.000
_cell.length_b   1.000
_cell.length_c   1.000
_cell.angle_alpha   90.00
_cell.angle_beta   90.00
_cell.angle_gamma   90.00
#
_symmetry.space_group_name_H-M   'P 1'
#
loop_
_entity.id
_entity.type
_entity.pdbx_description
1 polymer ?
#
loop_
_entity_poly.entity_id
_entity_poly.type
_entity_poly.pdbx_seq_one_letter_code
_entity_poly.pdbx_strand_id
1 'polypeptide(L)'
;MLPDSLSHLVGFALKLRNLGISDHGLIRELSTPLAGSLYTGEGHSRLYDDESVYYLAVEFALQTSNVSTASLEVKRSGPSTPANPFILPFAMRGLLEEEYVRKELYGETMELLRQFDDWRPSSKVLKDVKFRLEGIRSKL
;
A
#
# COMPACT_ATOMS: atom_id res chain seq x y z
N MET A 1 12.52 18.19 1.21
CA MET A 1 12.26 17.23 2.28
C MET A 1 12.45 15.85 1.64
N LEU A 2 13.40 15.03 2.12
CA LEU A 2 13.54 13.65 1.61
C LEU A 2 12.22 12.91 1.90
N PRO A 3 11.74 12.03 1.02
CA PRO A 3 10.56 11.22 1.31
C PRO A 3 10.80 10.43 2.60
N ASP A 4 9.81 10.40 3.49
CA ASP A 4 9.81 9.41 4.57
C ASP A 4 9.90 8.01 3.92
N SER A 5 10.66 7.08 4.51
CA SER A 5 10.88 5.74 3.93
C SER A 5 9.56 5.06 3.54
N LEU A 6 8.52 5.29 4.35
CA LEU A 6 7.18 4.79 4.12
C LEU A 6 6.49 5.46 2.92
N SER A 7 6.70 6.77 2.70
CA SER A 7 6.20 7.47 1.52
C SER A 7 6.86 6.97 0.24
N HIS A 8 8.17 6.69 0.30
CA HIS A 8 8.88 6.08 -0.84
C HIS A 8 8.33 4.68 -1.13
N LEU A 9 8.11 3.85 -0.10
CA LEU A 9 7.53 2.52 -0.25
C LEU A 9 6.11 2.56 -0.87
N VAL A 10 5.25 3.46 -0.40
CA VAL A 10 3.91 3.64 -0.97
C VAL A 10 4.01 4.11 -2.42
N GLY A 11 4.89 5.08 -2.71
CA GLY A 11 5.13 5.55 -4.07
C GLY A 11 5.63 4.44 -5.00
N PHE A 12 6.52 3.58 -4.51
CA PHE A 12 7.05 2.42 -5.22
C PHE A 12 5.94 1.42 -5.55
N ALA A 13 5.12 1.04 -4.56
CA ALA A 13 4.02 0.11 -4.76
C ALA A 13 2.94 0.67 -5.72
N LEU A 14 2.64 1.97 -5.65
CA LEU A 14 1.74 2.63 -6.60
C LEU A 14 2.31 2.65 -8.03
N LYS A 15 3.63 2.87 -8.17
CA LYS A 15 4.30 2.77 -9.48
C LYS A 15 4.11 1.39 -10.11
N LEU A 16 4.27 0.32 -9.33
CA LEU A 16 4.04 -1.05 -9.81
C LEU A 16 2.59 -1.26 -10.26
N ARG A 17 1.62 -0.81 -9.46
CA ARG A 17 0.21 -0.91 -9.84
C ARG A 17 -0.11 -0.15 -11.13
N ASN A 18 0.49 1.04 -11.32
CA ASN A 18 0.34 1.81 -12.55
C ASN A 18 0.96 1.13 -13.78
N LEU A 19 1.96 0.27 -13.57
CA LEU A 19 2.56 -0.58 -14.61
C LEU A 19 1.82 -1.91 -14.82
N GLY A 20 0.73 -2.16 -14.08
CA GLY A 20 0.00 -3.42 -14.12
C GLY A 20 0.69 -4.58 -13.37
N ILE A 21 1.71 -4.28 -12.56
CA ILE A 21 2.44 -5.25 -11.74
C ILE A 21 1.79 -5.33 -10.36
N SER A 22 1.70 -6.54 -9.81
CA SER A 22 1.12 -6.80 -8.50
C SER A 22 1.97 -6.20 -7.38
N ASP A 23 1.35 -5.45 -6.46
CA ASP A 23 1.95 -5.07 -5.18
C ASP A 23 1.68 -6.12 -4.08
N HIS A 24 1.07 -7.26 -4.42
CA HIS A 24 0.72 -8.36 -3.52
C HIS A 24 -0.18 -7.94 -2.35
N GLY A 25 -0.92 -6.84 -2.51
CA GLY A 25 -1.76 -6.27 -1.46
C GLY A 25 -0.99 -5.44 -0.42
N LEU A 26 0.26 -5.07 -0.69
CA LEU A 26 1.07 -4.25 0.20
C LEU A 26 0.38 -2.91 0.55
N ILE A 27 -0.21 -2.23 -0.43
CA ILE A 27 -0.95 -0.97 -0.20
C ILE A 27 -2.13 -1.18 0.77
N ARG A 28 -2.81 -2.33 0.69
CA ARG A 28 -3.91 -2.66 1.60
C ARG A 28 -3.42 -2.88 3.03
N GLU A 29 -2.30 -3.57 3.20
CA GLU A 29 -1.75 -3.81 4.54
C GLU A 29 -1.16 -2.53 5.15
N LEU A 30 -0.63 -1.63 4.32
CA LEU A 30 -0.12 -0.32 4.74
C LEU A 30 -1.24 0.69 5.01
N SER A 31 -2.44 0.54 4.44
CA SER A 31 -3.51 1.54 4.60
C SER A 31 -3.95 1.72 6.05
N THR A 32 -4.06 0.62 6.82
CA THR A 32 -4.46 0.65 8.23
C THR A 32 -3.50 1.45 9.13
N PRO A 33 -2.18 1.16 9.14
CA PRO A 33 -1.24 1.94 9.95
C PRO A 33 -1.06 3.38 9.44
N LEU A 34 -1.29 3.64 8.14
CA LEU A 34 -1.21 4.97 7.55
C LEU A 34 -2.43 5.85 7.87
N ALA A 35 -3.63 5.27 7.96
CA ALA A 35 -4.87 5.99 8.22
C ALA A 35 -4.86 6.76 9.54
N GLY A 36 -4.12 6.29 10.55
CA GLY A 36 -4.09 6.90 11.89
C GLY A 36 -2.86 7.75 12.22
N SER A 37 -1.77 7.69 11.45
CA SER A 37 -0.46 8.22 11.88
C SER A 37 0.24 9.15 10.87
N LEU A 38 -0.33 9.41 9.70
CA LEU A 38 0.38 10.15 8.65
C LEU A 38 0.66 11.62 8.98
N TYR A 39 -0.03 12.25 9.93
CA TYR A 39 0.33 13.59 10.40
C TYR A 39 -0.24 13.84 11.79
N THR A 40 0.62 14.08 12.78
CA THR A 40 0.25 14.57 14.11
C THR A 40 -0.18 16.04 14.04
N GLY A 41 -1.26 16.33 13.32
CA GLY A 41 -1.90 17.64 13.26
C GLY A 41 -3.41 17.45 13.31
N GLU A 42 -4.09 18.27 14.10
CA GLU A 42 -5.55 18.30 14.29
C GLU A 42 -6.34 18.55 12.98
N GLY A 43 -6.37 17.58 12.04
CA GLY A 43 -6.76 17.83 10.65
C GLY A 43 -7.63 16.76 9.99
N HIS A 44 -8.85 16.58 10.49
CA HIS A 44 -10.12 16.59 9.73
C HIS A 44 -10.42 15.74 8.47
N SER A 45 -9.64 14.75 8.04
CA SER A 45 -10.10 13.88 6.94
C SER A 45 -10.60 12.52 7.42
N ARG A 46 -11.86 12.49 7.92
CA ARG A 46 -12.67 11.27 8.07
C ARG A 46 -13.28 10.78 6.75
N LEU A 47 -12.87 11.38 5.64
CA LEU A 47 -13.38 11.09 4.31
C LEU A 47 -13.22 9.60 3.93
N TYR A 48 -12.20 8.93 4.48
CA TYR A 48 -11.98 7.50 4.29
C TYR A 48 -13.02 6.61 4.98
N ASP A 49 -13.69 7.13 6.02
CA ASP A 49 -14.78 6.44 6.73
C ASP A 49 -16.12 6.61 6.00
N ASP A 50 -16.19 7.50 5.02
CA ASP A 50 -17.41 7.78 4.26
C ASP A 50 -17.48 6.90 3.01
N GLU A 51 -18.34 5.87 3.08
CA GLU A 51 -18.58 4.95 1.97
C GLU A 51 -18.98 5.68 0.68
N SER A 52 -19.66 6.83 0.77
CA SER A 52 -20.16 7.58 -0.38
C SER A 52 -19.05 8.06 -1.32
N VAL A 53 -17.86 8.29 -0.78
CA VAL A 53 -16.69 8.75 -1.55
C VAL A 53 -16.18 7.66 -2.47
N TYR A 54 -16.19 6.40 -2.01
CA TYR A 54 -15.83 5.25 -2.83
C TYR A 54 -16.91 4.93 -3.86
N TYR A 55 -18.19 5.08 -3.49
CA TYR A 55 -19.30 4.93 -4.45
C TYR A 55 -19.22 5.98 -5.57
N LEU A 56 -18.94 7.24 -5.24
CA LEU A 56 -18.76 8.31 -6.22
C LEU A 56 -17.60 8.04 -7.17
N ALA A 57 -16.47 7.54 -6.64
CA ALA A 57 -15.31 7.17 -7.46
C ALA A 57 -15.64 6.00 -8.41
N VAL A 58 -16.38 4.99 -7.95
CA VAL A 58 -16.84 3.88 -8.78
C VAL A 58 -17.85 4.36 -9.83
N GLU A 59 -18.82 5.18 -9.44
CA GLU A 59 -19.80 5.75 -10.36
C GLU A 59 -19.12 6.54 -11.47
N PHE A 60 -18.19 7.43 -11.12
CA PHE A 60 -17.43 8.21 -12.09
C PHE A 60 -16.58 7.31 -13.01
N ALA A 61 -15.92 6.29 -12.46
CA ALA A 61 -15.15 5.32 -13.26
C ALA A 61 -16.04 4.50 -14.21
N LEU A 62 -17.30 4.27 -13.84
CA LEU A 62 -18.28 3.51 -14.62
C LEU A 62 -19.20 4.39 -15.48
N GLN A 63 -19.15 5.71 -15.35
CA GLN A 63 -19.75 6.68 -16.28
C GLN A 63 -19.00 6.68 -17.62
N THR A 64 -19.11 5.55 -18.32
CA THR A 64 -18.69 5.38 -19.71
C THR A 64 -19.93 5.13 -20.56
N SER A 65 -19.83 5.38 -21.87
CA SER A 65 -20.94 5.18 -22.81
C SER A 65 -21.55 3.79 -22.67
N ASN A 66 -22.86 3.73 -22.46
CA ASN A 66 -23.67 2.56 -22.17
C ASN A 66 -23.22 1.30 -22.94
N VAL A 67 -22.63 0.32 -22.24
CA VAL A 67 -22.42 -1.03 -22.78
C VAL A 67 -23.57 -1.89 -22.26
N SER A 68 -24.55 -2.18 -23.12
CA SER A 68 -25.82 -2.81 -22.75
C SER A 68 -25.73 -4.28 -22.31
N THR A 69 -24.54 -4.87 -22.25
CA THR A 69 -24.36 -6.33 -22.13
C THR A 69 -23.37 -6.79 -21.07
N ALA A 70 -22.76 -5.89 -20.29
CA ALA A 70 -21.84 -6.29 -19.22
C ALA A 70 -22.59 -6.48 -17.89
N SER A 71 -22.51 -7.68 -17.31
CA SER A 71 -23.01 -7.93 -15.95
C SER A 71 -22.13 -7.22 -14.91
N LEU A 72 -22.69 -6.29 -14.14
CA LEU A 72 -21.99 -5.61 -13.06
C LEU A 72 -21.88 -6.53 -11.83
N GLU A 73 -20.69 -7.10 -11.61
CA GLU A 73 -20.38 -7.83 -10.38
C GLU A 73 -19.69 -6.91 -9.36
N VAL A 74 -20.46 -6.38 -8.39
CA VAL A 74 -19.89 -5.62 -7.27
C VAL A 74 -19.49 -6.58 -6.15
N LYS A 75 -18.20 -6.92 -6.05
CA LYS A 75 -17.66 -7.64 -4.89
C LYS A 75 -17.44 -6.67 -3.73
N ARG A 76 -18.46 -6.55 -2.87
CA ARG A 76 -18.32 -5.80 -1.60
C ARG A 76 -17.31 -6.51 -0.71
N SER A 77 -16.33 -5.77 -0.20
CA SER A 77 -15.39 -6.30 0.79
C SER A 77 -16.17 -6.65 2.06
N GLY A 78 -16.06 -7.89 2.53
CA GLY A 78 -16.65 -8.32 3.79
C GLY A 78 -16.03 -7.57 4.99
N PRO A 79 -16.57 -7.74 6.22
CA PRO A 79 -16.02 -7.13 7.42
C PRO A 79 -14.53 -7.40 7.53
N SER A 80 -13.76 -6.40 7.97
CA SER A 80 -12.31 -6.48 8.07
C SER A 80 -11.91 -7.69 8.92
N THR A 81 -11.44 -8.76 8.28
CA THR A 81 -10.81 -9.88 9.00
C THR A 81 -9.64 -9.32 9.81
N PRO A 82 -9.44 -9.71 11.08
CA PRO A 82 -8.29 -9.25 11.85
C PRO A 82 -7.01 -9.44 11.04
N ALA A 83 -6.26 -8.36 10.87
CA ALA A 83 -5.10 -8.31 9.98
C ALA A 83 -4.06 -9.34 10.43
N ASN A 84 -3.94 -10.42 9.67
CA ASN A 84 -2.95 -11.46 9.95
C ASN A 84 -1.55 -10.83 9.84
N PRO A 85 -0.74 -10.86 10.93
CA PRO A 85 0.55 -10.16 10.98
C PRO A 85 1.57 -10.64 9.96
N PHE A 86 1.36 -11.82 9.37
CA PHE A 86 2.23 -12.35 8.35
C PHE A 86 1.93 -11.82 6.94
N ILE A 87 0.76 -11.21 6.68
CA ILE A 87 0.42 -10.75 5.33
C ILE A 87 1.38 -9.66 4.86
N LEU A 88 1.66 -8.66 5.70
CA LEU A 88 2.56 -7.56 5.36
C LEU A 88 3.97 -8.03 4.93
N PRO A 89 4.68 -8.89 5.68
CA PRO A 89 5.97 -9.41 5.24
C PRO A 89 5.89 -10.29 3.98
N PHE A 90 4.81 -11.07 3.81
CA PHE A 90 4.61 -11.84 2.58
C PHE A 90 4.37 -10.95 1.35
N ALA A 91 3.55 -9.91 1.48
CA ALA A 91 3.26 -8.97 0.41
C ALA A 91 4.53 -8.25 -0.06
N MET A 92 5.32 -7.75 0.89
CA MET A 92 6.58 -7.07 0.54
C MET A 92 7.63 -8.05 -0.03
N ARG A 93 7.70 -9.29 0.45
CA ARG A 93 8.53 -10.32 -0.22
C ARG A 93 8.08 -10.56 -1.66
N GLY A 94 6.78 -10.75 -1.89
CA GLY A 94 6.23 -10.95 -3.24
C GLY A 94 6.58 -9.81 -4.18
N LEU A 95 6.43 -8.57 -3.70
CA LEU A 95 6.79 -7.37 -4.45
C LEU A 95 8.27 -7.34 -4.83
N LEU A 96 9.18 -7.71 -3.92
CA LEU A 96 10.62 -7.77 -4.20
C LEU A 96 10.99 -8.92 -5.15
N GLU A 97 10.18 -9.97 -5.23
CA GLU A 97 10.41 -11.14 -6.09
C GLU A 97 9.91 -10.96 -7.52
N GLU A 98 9.10 -9.93 -7.80
CA GLU A 98 8.62 -9.59 -9.14
C GLU A 98 9.78 -9.44 -10.12
N GLU A 99 9.67 -10.08 -11.30
CA GLU A 99 10.76 -10.11 -12.29
C GLU A 99 11.16 -8.70 -12.73
N TYR A 100 10.16 -7.84 -12.97
CA TYR A 100 10.37 -6.45 -13.33
C TYR A 100 11.06 -5.66 -12.22
N VAL A 101 10.72 -5.93 -10.95
CA VAL A 101 11.34 -5.27 -9.79
C VAL A 101 12.82 -5.65 -9.70
N ARG A 102 13.14 -6.94 -9.83
CA ARG A 102 14.52 -7.43 -9.75
C ARG A 102 15.39 -7.01 -10.93
N LYS A 103 14.83 -6.80 -12.11
CA LYS A 103 15.57 -6.44 -13.33
C LYS A 103 15.62 -4.94 -13.55
N GLU A 104 14.46 -4.32 -13.70
CA GLU A 104 14.33 -2.94 -14.16
C GLU A 104 14.36 -1.93 -13.00
N LEU A 105 13.92 -2.32 -11.80
CA LEU A 105 13.84 -1.43 -10.63
C LEU A 105 14.82 -1.80 -9.50
N TYR A 106 15.88 -2.56 -9.81
CA TYR A 106 16.84 -3.01 -8.80
C TYR A 106 17.50 -1.84 -8.05
N GLY A 107 17.92 -0.80 -8.77
CA GLY A 107 18.56 0.38 -8.15
C GLY A 107 17.63 1.13 -7.19
N GLU A 108 16.37 1.33 -7.59
CA GLU A 108 15.36 1.95 -6.73
C GLU A 108 15.02 1.08 -5.52
N THR A 109 14.97 -0.24 -5.72
CA THR A 109 14.77 -1.22 -4.64
C THR A 109 15.89 -1.14 -3.60
N MET A 110 17.15 -1.06 -4.03
CA MET A 110 18.29 -0.92 -3.13
C MET A 110 18.24 0.40 -2.34
N GLU A 111 17.87 1.49 -2.99
CA GLU A 111 17.71 2.79 -2.32
C GLU A 111 16.53 2.77 -1.32
N LEU A 112 15.43 2.11 -1.67
CA LEU A 112 14.29 1.91 -0.78
C LEU A 112 14.68 1.10 0.47
N LEU A 113 15.44 0.02 0.30
CA LEU A 113 15.95 -0.79 1.42
C LEU A 113 16.93 0.00 2.30
N ARG A 114 17.82 0.79 1.69
CA ARG A 114 18.75 1.66 2.41
C ARG A 114 18.00 2.70 3.26
N GLN A 115 17.02 3.38 2.67
CA GLN A 115 16.18 4.35 3.38
C GLN A 115 15.37 3.68 4.50
N PHE A 116 14.91 2.45 4.29
CA PHE A 116 14.22 1.68 5.32
C PHE A 116 15.12 1.33 6.51
N ASP A 117 16.37 0.95 6.25
CA ASP A 117 17.34 0.66 7.30
C ASP A 117 17.64 1.91 8.14
N ASP A 118 17.85 3.05 7.48
CA ASP A 118 18.11 4.35 8.10
C ASP A 118 16.87 4.95 8.81
N TRP A 119 15.67 4.46 8.50
CA TRP A 119 14.42 5.02 9.00
C TRP A 119 14.27 4.87 10.52
N ARG A 120 13.98 5.97 11.23
CA ARG A 120 13.73 5.97 12.68
C ARG A 120 12.27 6.38 12.95
N PRO A 121 11.33 5.42 13.01
CA PRO A 121 9.91 5.72 13.18
C PRO A 121 9.63 6.38 14.54
N SER A 122 8.84 7.45 14.52
CA SER A 122 8.50 8.25 15.71
C SER A 122 7.34 7.64 16.51
N SER A 123 6.29 7.17 15.84
CA SER A 123 5.07 6.63 16.48
C SER A 123 5.16 5.12 16.76
N LYS A 124 4.37 4.66 17.75
CA LYS A 124 4.27 3.22 18.09
C LYS A 124 3.80 2.38 16.89
N VAL A 125 2.87 2.93 16.10
CA VAL A 125 2.33 2.29 14.90
C VAL A 125 3.42 2.10 13.85
N LEU A 126 4.21 3.14 13.58
CA LEU A 126 5.30 3.06 12.59
C LEU A 126 6.44 2.14 13.05
N LYS A 127 6.69 2.06 14.37
CA LYS A 127 7.63 1.09 14.95
C LYS A 127 7.18 -0.36 14.71
N ASP A 128 5.88 -0.64 14.88
CA ASP A 128 5.30 -1.97 14.61
C ASP A 128 5.38 -2.32 13.11
N VAL A 129 5.10 -1.37 12.23
CA VAL A 129 5.25 -1.54 10.77
C VAL A 129 6.71 -1.88 10.42
N LYS A 130 7.67 -1.10 10.95
CA LYS A 130 9.10 -1.38 10.71
C LYS A 130 9.46 -2.79 11.19
N PHE A 131 9.07 -3.16 12.40
CA PHE A 131 9.32 -4.49 12.96
C PHE A 131 8.75 -5.63 12.11
N ARG A 132 7.51 -5.49 11.62
CA ARG A 132 6.87 -6.48 10.73
C ARG A 132 7.61 -6.65 9.40
N LEU A 133 8.16 -5.57 8.86
CA LEU A 133 8.91 -5.57 7.60
C LEU A 133 10.37 -6.03 7.76
N GLU A 134 10.94 -5.99 8.96
CA GLU A 134 12.31 -6.49 9.21
C GLU A 134 12.48 -7.98 8.88
N GLY A 135 11.40 -8.79 8.96
CA GLY A 135 11.45 -10.21 8.62
C GLY A 135 11.92 -10.50 7.19
N ILE A 136 11.84 -9.52 6.30
CA ILE A 136 12.21 -9.61 4.88
C ILE A 136 13.73 -9.47 4.68
N ARG A 137 14.42 -8.80 5.62
CA ARG A 137 15.90 -8.68 5.63
C ARG A 137 16.59 -10.02 5.84
N SER A 138 15.89 -11.02 6.42
CA SER A 138 16.46 -12.34 6.69
C SER A 138 16.71 -13.19 5.44
N LYS A 139 16.22 -12.77 4.26
CA LYS A 139 16.28 -13.55 3.02
C LYS A 139 16.78 -12.80 1.78
N LEU A 140 17.29 -11.59 1.95
CA LEU A 140 18.04 -10.88 0.89
C LEU A 140 19.52 -11.28 0.94
#